data_AF-A0A950D0W7-F1
#
_entry.id   AF-A0A950D0W7-F1
#
_cell.length_a   1.000
_cell.length_b   1.000
_cell.length_c   1.000
_cell.angle_alpha   90.00
_cell.angle_beta   90.00
_cell.angle_gamma   90.00
#
_symmetry.space_group_name_H-M   'P 1'
#
loop_
_entity.id
_entity.type
_entity.pdbx_description
1 polymer ?
#
loop_
_entity_poly.entity_id
_entity_poly.type
_entity_poly.pdbx_seq_one_letter_code
_entity_poly.pdbx_strand_id
1 'polypeptide(L)'
;MSFPPIARVRQSVPQPRVDDVPGTIRRLILESRLRERIEPGGRIALGIGSRGITVLPVATRAAVEALQQMGYRPYIVAAMGSHGGATPEGQRALLADYGITPEAMGVEVRTDMDTVVLGTSPVGLPIYFDKNASEADGIVLMNRVKP
;
A
#
# COMPACT_ATOMS: atom_id res chain seq x y z
N MET A 1 -41.00 1.64 17.71
CA MET A 1 -39.59 1.48 18.14
C MET A 1 -39.18 2.81 18.76
N SER A 2 -38.88 2.86 20.06
CA SER A 2 -38.32 4.08 20.68
C SER A 2 -36.82 4.04 20.54
N PHE A 3 -36.24 5.06 19.92
CA PHE A 3 -34.79 5.22 19.88
C PHE A 3 -34.31 5.80 21.22
N PRO A 4 -33.07 5.50 21.65
CA PRO A 4 -32.46 6.17 22.79
C PRO A 4 -32.34 7.68 22.51
N PRO A 5 -32.13 8.52 23.54
CA PRO A 5 -31.83 9.93 23.35
C PRO A 5 -30.66 10.11 22.37
N ILE A 6 -30.90 10.83 21.29
CA ILE A 6 -29.90 11.14 20.26
C ILE A 6 -29.59 12.64 20.31
N ALA A 7 -28.32 12.99 20.14
CA ALA A 7 -27.86 14.37 20.01
C ALA A 7 -27.13 14.56 18.67
N ARG A 8 -27.29 15.73 18.04
CA ARG A 8 -26.50 16.10 16.86
C ARG A 8 -25.13 16.58 17.30
N VAL A 9 -24.09 15.98 16.76
CA VAL A 9 -22.70 16.43 16.91
C VAL A 9 -22.19 16.93 15.56
N ARG A 10 -21.55 18.10 15.56
CA ARG A 10 -20.78 18.60 14.42
C ARG A 10 -19.30 18.54 14.77
N GLN A 11 -18.54 17.75 14.01
CA GLN A 11 -17.09 17.72 14.11
C GLN A 11 -16.49 18.45 12.92
N SER A 12 -15.52 19.33 13.20
CA SER A 12 -14.68 19.97 12.18
C SER A 12 -13.24 19.53 12.44
N VAL A 13 -12.68 18.72 11.55
CA VAL A 13 -11.28 18.28 11.60
C VAL A 13 -10.55 19.00 10.47
N PRO A 14 -9.33 19.54 10.68
CA PRO A 14 -8.52 20.06 9.59
C PRO A 14 -8.36 19.00 8.50
N GLN A 15 -8.76 19.35 7.27
CA GLN A 15 -8.61 18.49 6.09
C GLN A 15 -7.62 19.16 5.14
N PRO A 16 -6.30 18.97 5.34
CA PRO A 16 -5.31 19.50 4.42
C PRO A 16 -5.56 18.93 3.02
N ARG A 17 -5.43 19.80 2.01
CA ARG A 17 -5.58 19.43 0.60
C ARG A 17 -4.22 19.43 -0.07
N VAL A 18 -4.06 18.52 -1.01
CA VAL A 18 -2.89 18.42 -1.89
C VAL A 18 -3.41 18.61 -3.30
N ASP A 19 -2.97 19.69 -3.95
CA ASP A 19 -3.45 20.05 -5.29
C ASP A 19 -2.81 19.16 -6.37
N ASP A 20 -1.50 18.97 -6.31
CA ASP A 20 -0.74 18.09 -7.19
C ASP A 20 -0.31 16.82 -6.44
N VAL A 21 -1.19 15.83 -6.42
CA VAL A 21 -0.92 14.52 -5.78
C VAL A 21 0.26 13.80 -6.46
N PRO A 22 0.31 13.64 -7.80
CA PRO A 22 1.45 13.00 -8.47
C PRO A 22 2.80 13.66 -8.16
N GLY A 23 2.89 14.98 -8.32
CA GLY A 23 4.13 15.72 -8.08
C GLY A 23 4.55 15.67 -6.62
N THR A 24 3.60 15.73 -5.69
CA THR A 24 3.88 15.60 -4.26
C THR A 24 4.45 14.23 -3.91
N ILE A 25 3.84 13.14 -4.41
CA ILE A 25 4.33 11.77 -4.18
C ILE A 25 5.73 11.59 -4.76
N ARG A 26 5.93 12.01 -6.01
CA ARG A 26 7.22 11.91 -6.68
C ARG A 26 8.30 12.64 -5.88
N ARG A 27 8.05 13.89 -5.47
CA ARG A 27 8.98 14.68 -4.67
C ARG A 27 9.31 13.98 -3.35
N LEU A 28 8.30 13.54 -2.60
CA LEU A 28 8.50 12.91 -1.30
C LEU A 28 9.28 11.59 -1.38
N ILE A 29 9.08 10.80 -2.44
CA ILE A 29 9.85 9.56 -2.67
C ILE A 29 11.30 9.90 -3.05
N LEU A 30 11.53 10.86 -3.94
CA LEU A 30 12.88 11.28 -4.35
C LEU A 30 13.69 11.89 -3.19
N GLU A 31 13.03 12.64 -2.30
CA GLU A 31 13.62 13.25 -1.10
C GLU A 31 13.71 12.27 0.09
N SER A 32 13.19 11.06 -0.05
CA SER A 32 13.25 10.05 1.01
C SER A 32 14.66 9.50 1.21
N ARG A 33 14.89 8.88 2.36
CA ARG A 33 16.14 8.17 2.68
C ARG A 33 16.23 6.77 2.10
N LEU A 34 15.42 6.42 1.10
CA LEU A 34 15.44 5.08 0.49
C LEU A 34 16.84 4.76 -0.08
N ARG A 35 17.51 5.73 -0.70
CA ARG A 35 18.87 5.58 -1.25
C ARG A 35 19.95 5.27 -0.21
N GLU A 36 19.70 5.64 1.05
CA GLU A 36 20.63 5.37 2.15
C GLU A 36 20.45 3.96 2.72
N ARG A 37 19.33 3.29 2.39
CA ARG A 37 18.91 2.03 3.01
C ARG A 37 18.84 0.86 2.05
N ILE A 38 18.73 1.12 0.76
CA ILE A 38 18.51 0.11 -0.27
C ILE A 38 19.50 0.33 -1.40
N GLU A 39 20.24 -0.73 -1.71
CA GLU A 39 21.22 -0.76 -2.78
C GLU A 39 20.63 -0.38 -4.14
N PRO A 40 21.38 0.32 -5.01
CA PRO A 40 20.95 0.63 -6.36
C PRO A 40 20.47 -0.62 -7.11
N GLY A 41 19.34 -0.51 -7.82
CA GLY A 41 18.74 -1.65 -8.54
C GLY A 41 17.90 -2.59 -7.68
N GLY A 42 17.81 -2.34 -6.37
CA GLY A 42 16.99 -3.13 -5.44
C GLY A 42 15.52 -3.25 -5.86
N ARG A 43 14.92 -4.39 -5.51
CA ARG A 43 13.51 -4.70 -5.75
C ARG A 43 12.67 -4.13 -4.61
N ILE A 44 11.65 -3.35 -4.95
CA ILE A 44 10.82 -2.64 -3.97
C ILE A 44 9.40 -3.18 -4.01
N ALA A 45 8.93 -3.74 -2.90
CA ALA A 45 7.52 -4.09 -2.74
C ALA A 45 6.71 -2.84 -2.37
N LEU A 46 5.81 -2.43 -3.24
CA LEU A 46 4.85 -1.36 -2.99
C LEU A 46 3.53 -1.98 -2.47
N GLY A 47 3.29 -1.85 -1.17
CA GLY A 47 2.11 -2.39 -0.51
C GLY A 47 0.87 -1.52 -0.76
N ILE A 48 -0.14 -2.10 -1.40
CA ILE A 48 -1.41 -1.44 -1.73
C ILE A 48 -2.57 -2.10 -0.98
N GLY A 49 -3.34 -1.30 -0.24
CA GLY A 49 -4.46 -1.75 0.57
C GLY A 49 -5.84 -1.26 0.08
N SER A 50 -6.90 -1.91 0.56
CA SER A 50 -8.31 -1.60 0.25
C SER A 50 -8.93 -0.58 1.22
N ARG A 51 -8.19 0.47 1.59
CA ARG A 51 -8.57 1.43 2.67
C ARG A 51 -9.25 2.70 2.19
N GLY A 52 -9.76 2.71 0.94
CA GLY A 52 -10.55 3.81 0.38
C GLY A 52 -9.76 5.11 0.21
N ILE A 53 -8.58 5.02 -0.41
CA ILE A 53 -7.82 6.19 -0.87
C ILE A 53 -8.44 6.61 -2.22
N THR A 54 -9.04 7.80 -2.28
CA THR A 54 -9.82 8.22 -3.47
C THR A 54 -9.01 8.28 -4.76
N VAL A 55 -7.73 8.64 -4.65
CA VAL A 55 -6.82 8.83 -5.80
C VAL A 55 -5.81 7.68 -5.94
N LEU A 56 -6.19 6.47 -5.52
CA LEU A 56 -5.26 5.34 -5.39
C LEU A 56 -4.51 5.00 -6.68
N PRO A 57 -5.13 4.85 -7.88
CA PRO A 57 -4.40 4.61 -9.12
C PRO A 57 -3.35 5.66 -9.43
N VAL A 58 -3.75 6.93 -9.33
CA VAL A 58 -2.90 8.08 -9.65
C VAL A 58 -1.71 8.14 -8.68
N ALA A 59 -1.98 7.93 -7.39
CA ALA A 59 -0.97 7.93 -6.35
C ALA A 59 0.01 6.75 -6.49
N THR A 60 -0.50 5.55 -6.75
CA THR A 60 0.31 4.34 -6.94
C THR A 60 1.19 4.46 -8.18
N ARG A 61 0.63 4.93 -9.30
CA ARG A 61 1.39 5.13 -10.54
C ARG A 61 2.53 6.13 -10.35
N ALA A 62 2.26 7.26 -9.70
CA ALA A 62 3.30 8.25 -9.38
C ALA A 62 4.40 7.67 -8.48
N ALA A 63 4.04 6.81 -7.52
CA ALA A 63 5.00 6.13 -6.67
C ALA A 63 5.88 5.13 -7.45
N VAL A 64 5.28 4.32 -8.32
CA VAL A 64 6.00 3.39 -9.19
C VAL A 64 7.00 4.14 -10.07
N GLU A 65 6.57 5.19 -10.76
CA GLU A 65 7.43 5.98 -11.64
C GLU A 65 8.58 6.67 -10.88
N ALA A 66 8.31 7.18 -9.67
CA ALA A 66 9.35 7.78 -8.83
C ALA A 66 10.40 6.75 -8.38
N LEU A 67 9.97 5.55 -7.98
CA LEU A 67 10.88 4.46 -7.62
C LEU A 67 11.72 3.99 -8.83
N GLN A 68 11.11 3.87 -10.00
CA GLN A 68 11.82 3.57 -11.25
C GLN A 68 12.83 4.65 -11.62
N GLN A 69 12.48 5.93 -11.44
CA GLN A 69 13.39 7.06 -11.66
C GLN A 69 14.61 7.01 -10.71
N MET A 70 14.45 6.46 -9.51
CA MET A 70 15.56 6.24 -8.58
C MET A 70 16.45 5.05 -8.99
N GLY A 71 16.07 4.30 -10.02
CA GLY A 71 16.79 3.11 -10.50
C GLY A 71 16.37 1.81 -9.82
N TYR A 72 15.28 1.81 -9.05
CA TYR A 72 14.75 0.61 -8.40
C TYR A 72 13.84 -0.21 -9.31
N ARG A 73 13.55 -1.44 -8.90
CA ARG A 73 12.64 -2.37 -9.59
C ARG A 73 11.37 -2.58 -8.75
N PRO A 74 10.39 -1.67 -8.80
CA PRO A 74 9.18 -1.80 -8.02
C PRO A 74 8.24 -2.88 -8.56
N TYR A 75 7.53 -3.53 -7.66
CA TYR A 75 6.37 -4.38 -7.93
C TYR A 75 5.34 -4.16 -6.83
N ILE A 76 4.08 -4.43 -7.13
CA ILE A 76 2.98 -4.22 -6.19
C ILE A 76 2.69 -5.53 -5.44
N VAL A 77 2.51 -5.42 -4.13
CA VAL A 77 1.99 -6.49 -3.28
C VAL A 77 0.68 -6.07 -2.62
N ALA A 78 -0.23 -7.02 -2.46
CA ALA A 78 -1.53 -6.77 -1.88
C ALA A 78 -1.46 -6.70 -0.34
N ALA A 79 -1.47 -5.48 0.22
CA ALA A 79 -1.47 -5.23 1.66
C ALA A 79 -2.91 -5.21 2.23
N MET A 80 -3.67 -6.28 1.97
CA MET A 80 -5.13 -6.30 2.13
C MET A 80 -5.65 -7.18 3.27
N GLY A 81 -4.82 -8.07 3.82
CA GLY A 81 -5.25 -9.01 4.85
C GLY A 81 -6.36 -9.94 4.36
N SER A 82 -7.49 -10.00 5.07
CA SER A 82 -8.60 -10.89 4.73
C SER A 82 -9.53 -10.38 3.62
N HIS A 83 -9.31 -9.16 3.11
CA HIS A 83 -10.14 -8.62 2.02
C HIS A 83 -9.96 -9.44 0.73
N GLY A 84 -10.98 -9.41 -0.14
CA GLY A 84 -10.98 -10.26 -1.33
C GLY A 84 -11.11 -11.76 -0.99
N GLY A 85 -11.72 -12.08 0.15
CA GLY A 85 -11.91 -13.47 0.59
C GLY A 85 -10.63 -14.19 1.02
N ALA A 86 -9.53 -13.46 1.21
CA ALA A 86 -8.20 -14.04 1.50
C ALA A 86 -7.72 -15.05 0.45
N THR A 87 -8.09 -14.87 -0.82
CA THR A 87 -7.60 -15.67 -1.94
C THR A 87 -6.82 -14.81 -2.94
N PRO A 88 -5.83 -15.37 -3.66
CA PRO A 88 -5.09 -14.62 -4.66
C PRO A 88 -5.97 -14.00 -5.74
N GLU A 89 -7.02 -14.70 -6.18
CA GLU A 89 -7.95 -14.27 -7.22
C GLU A 89 -8.85 -13.14 -6.72
N GLY A 90 -9.40 -13.29 -5.51
CA GLY A 90 -10.29 -12.28 -4.95
C GLY A 90 -9.54 -11.01 -4.58
N GLN A 91 -8.28 -11.12 -4.14
CA GLN A 91 -7.42 -9.96 -3.93
C GLN A 91 -7.08 -9.24 -5.25
N ARG A 92 -6.75 -9.99 -6.29
CA ARG A 92 -6.48 -9.45 -7.63
C ARG A 92 -7.68 -8.73 -8.22
N ALA A 93 -8.87 -9.33 -8.14
CA ALA A 93 -10.11 -8.73 -8.61
C ALA A 93 -10.39 -7.41 -7.89
N LEU A 94 -10.26 -7.38 -6.56
CA LEU A 94 -10.52 -6.17 -5.78
C LEU A 94 -9.51 -5.04 -6.08
N LEU A 95 -8.23 -5.38 -6.29
CA LEU A 95 -7.24 -4.39 -6.73
C LEU A 95 -7.55 -3.87 -8.13
N ALA A 96 -7.98 -4.73 -9.06
CA ALA A 96 -8.37 -4.33 -10.40
C ALA A 96 -9.57 -3.37 -10.38
N ASP A 97 -10.57 -3.60 -9.52
CA ASP A 97 -11.70 -2.67 -9.31
C ASP A 97 -11.24 -1.29 -8.81
N TYR A 98 -10.12 -1.24 -8.08
CA TYR A 98 -9.48 0.02 -7.68
C TYR A 98 -8.57 0.60 -8.75
N GLY A 99 -8.52 0.04 -9.96
CA GLY A 99 -7.66 0.49 -11.06
C GLY A 99 -6.19 0.07 -10.92
N ILE A 100 -5.89 -0.92 -10.06
CA ILE A 100 -4.54 -1.43 -9.82
C ILE A 100 -4.36 -2.73 -10.58
N THR A 101 -3.97 -2.62 -11.86
CA THR A 101 -3.62 -3.75 -12.73
C THR A 101 -2.18 -3.64 -13.23
N PRO A 102 -1.55 -4.74 -13.68
CA PRO A 102 -0.23 -4.68 -14.29
C PRO A 102 -0.14 -3.70 -15.46
N GLU A 103 -1.17 -3.64 -16.30
CA GLU A 103 -1.24 -2.76 -17.47
C GLU A 103 -1.30 -1.29 -17.06
N ALA A 104 -2.14 -0.98 -16.06
CA ALA A 104 -2.29 0.39 -15.57
C ALA A 104 -1.04 0.88 -14.82
N MET A 105 -0.37 -0.02 -14.10
CA MET A 105 0.78 0.34 -13.24
C MET A 105 2.12 0.21 -13.97
N GLY A 106 2.20 -0.59 -15.04
CA GLY A 106 3.44 -0.88 -15.75
C GLY A 106 4.43 -1.77 -14.98
N VAL A 107 3.96 -2.45 -13.94
CA VAL A 107 4.74 -3.33 -13.07
C VAL A 107 3.91 -4.53 -12.63
N GLU A 108 4.57 -5.59 -12.15
CA GLU A 108 3.89 -6.76 -11.60
C GLU A 108 2.95 -6.40 -10.43
N VAL A 109 1.81 -7.09 -10.36
CA VAL A 109 0.88 -7.05 -9.22
C VAL A 109 0.77 -8.46 -8.66
N ARG A 110 1.38 -8.69 -7.48
CA ARG A 110 1.44 -9.99 -6.80
C ARG A 110 0.41 -10.04 -5.68
N THR A 111 -0.39 -11.10 -5.70
CA THR A 111 -1.51 -11.30 -4.76
C THR A 111 -1.47 -12.67 -4.10
N ASP A 112 -0.36 -13.40 -4.24
CA ASP A 112 -0.19 -14.71 -3.61
C ASP A 112 -0.34 -14.61 -2.10
N MET A 113 -0.92 -15.64 -1.49
CA MET A 113 -1.23 -15.67 -0.05
C MET A 113 -0.18 -16.43 0.76
N ASP A 114 0.95 -16.80 0.13
CA ASP A 114 2.05 -17.48 0.81
C ASP A 114 2.67 -16.58 1.87
N THR A 115 2.98 -17.18 3.01
CA THR A 115 3.59 -16.48 4.14
C THR A 115 4.89 -17.11 4.57
N VAL A 116 5.72 -16.30 5.21
CA VAL A 116 6.89 -16.74 5.98
C VAL A 116 6.69 -16.38 7.44
N VAL A 117 7.35 -17.11 8.35
CA VAL A 117 7.37 -16.75 9.76
C VAL A 117 8.63 -15.93 10.03
N LEU A 118 8.47 -14.64 10.36
CA LEU A 118 9.60 -13.76 10.66
C LEU A 118 10.15 -13.95 12.08
N GLY A 119 9.37 -14.55 12.97
CA GLY A 119 9.74 -14.79 14.34
C GLY A 119 8.53 -15.08 15.21
N THR A 120 8.73 -14.93 16.52
CA THR A 120 7.71 -15.19 17.54
C THR A 120 7.46 -13.92 18.34
N SER A 121 6.19 -13.58 18.55
CA SER A 121 5.76 -12.44 19.36
C SER A 121 6.06 -12.65 20.86
N PRO A 122 6.03 -11.59 21.69
CA PRO A 122 6.27 -11.72 23.15
C PRO A 122 5.31 -12.66 23.89
N VAL A 123 4.15 -12.97 23.29
CA VAL A 123 3.16 -13.90 23.84
C VAL A 123 3.28 -15.32 23.27
N GLY A 124 4.36 -15.63 22.54
CA GLY A 124 4.63 -16.97 22.04
C GLY A 124 3.94 -17.34 20.72
N LEU A 125 3.27 -16.41 20.05
CA LEU A 125 2.59 -16.66 18.77
C LEU A 125 3.48 -16.32 17.55
N PRO A 126 3.45 -17.12 16.47
CA PRO A 126 4.21 -16.84 15.26
C PRO A 126 3.77 -15.54 14.58
N ILE A 127 4.74 -14.78 14.07
CA ILE A 127 4.51 -13.56 13.28
C ILE A 127 4.62 -13.93 11.80
N TYR A 128 3.48 -14.09 11.16
CA TYR A 128 3.39 -14.31 9.72
C TYR A 128 3.57 -13.01 8.96
N PHE A 129 4.27 -13.10 7.83
CA PHE A 129 4.46 -11.99 6.90
C PHE A 129 4.33 -12.48 5.47
N ASP A 130 3.90 -11.59 4.59
CA ASP A 130 3.74 -11.85 3.16
C ASP A 130 5.08 -12.26 2.54
N LYS A 131 5.11 -13.41 1.85
CA LYS A 131 6.36 -13.94 1.29
C LYS A 131 6.92 -13.01 0.21
N ASN A 132 6.08 -12.50 -0.69
CA ASN A 132 6.48 -11.60 -1.77
C ASN A 132 7.13 -10.32 -1.24
N ALA A 133 6.62 -9.76 -0.15
CA ALA A 133 7.15 -8.58 0.51
C ALA A 133 8.41 -8.89 1.32
N SER A 134 8.50 -10.07 1.94
CA SER A 134 9.69 -10.49 2.71
C SER A 134 10.94 -10.65 1.86
N GLU A 135 10.75 -11.02 0.58
CA GLU A 135 11.84 -11.25 -0.38
C GLU A 135 12.28 -9.94 -1.08
N ALA A 136 11.64 -8.81 -0.77
CA ALA A 136 12.00 -7.50 -1.30
C ALA A 136 13.29 -6.96 -0.64
N ASP A 137 14.03 -6.14 -1.37
CA ASP A 137 15.17 -5.39 -0.81
C ASP A 137 14.69 -4.16 -0.01
N GLY A 138 13.44 -3.74 -0.23
CA GLY A 138 12.72 -2.86 0.67
C GLY A 138 11.23 -2.74 0.37
N ILE A 139 10.50 -2.13 1.31
CA ILE A 139 9.04 -2.06 1.28
C ILE A 139 8.60 -0.61 1.42
N VAL A 140 7.69 -0.17 0.56
CA VAL A 140 7.00 1.13 0.63
C VAL A 140 5.50 0.87 0.78
N LEU A 141 4.84 1.55 1.71
CA LEU A 141 3.41 1.35 1.98
C LEU A 141 2.59 2.58 1.60
N MET A 142 1.55 2.37 0.80
CA MET A 142 0.55 3.41 0.48
C MET A 142 -0.58 3.34 1.50
N ASN A 143 -0.50 4.19 2.53
CA ASN A 143 -1.41 4.16 3.67
C ASN A 143 -2.37 5.34 3.70
N ARG A 144 -3.57 5.09 4.27
CA ARG A 144 -4.51 6.15 4.68
C ARG A 144 -4.44 6.31 6.19
N VAL A 145 -4.08 7.52 6.64
CA VAL A 145 -4.14 7.88 8.05
C VAL A 145 -5.49 8.55 8.34
N LYS A 146 -6.19 8.09 9.38
CA LYS A 146 -7.44 8.67 9.88
C LYS A 146 -7.29 8.95 11.39
N PRO A 147 -7.96 9.99 11.93
CA PRO A 147 -8.19 10.11 13.36
C PRO A 147 -8.99 8.93 13.93
#